data_AF-A0A534PBE9-F1
#
_entry.id   AF-A0A534PBE9-F1
#
_cell.length_a   1.000
_cell.length_b   1.000
_cell.length_c   1.000
_cell.angle_alpha   90.00
_cell.angle_beta   90.00
_cell.angle_gamma   90.00
#
_symmetry.space_group_name_H-M   'P 1'
#
loop_
_entity.id
_entity.type
_entity.pdbx_description
1 polymer ?
#
loop_
_entity_poly.entity_id
_entity_poly.type
_entity_poly.pdbx_seq_one_letter_code
_entity_poly.pdbx_strand_id
1 'polypeptide(L)'
;MKRILIVVLGVIVVALVVLSFVIDGIATSKARDQAEKLSREWGRPVQIGSVAVKFLTGLGVRVSGVQIGPAAGEPLPLVDLQRVEVKMALIRAALSGGKDVEIRSAVIDGLTVNIVKMPDGTTNLEQLQHTLSSETKPAEPAQKKESDLSFLRVDHAALHDGKIALVDKDRQLSVQHLDVEVNDLRAGKPLEVVLKAAVLTEKQNLELHVKAAPLPPSLTPTPTTLVLRIDPPIDLAPLGPFAGKELGLQSGTFDADFDAQLGAAVPGGSGPT
;
A
#
# COMPACT_ATOMS: atom_id res chain seq x y z
N MET A 1 12.65 -21.89 -43.90
CA MET A 1 12.97 -21.71 -42.46
C MET A 1 12.21 -20.56 -41.81
N LYS A 2 12.27 -19.31 -42.30
CA LYS A 2 11.56 -18.15 -41.70
C LYS A 2 10.04 -18.34 -41.47
N ARG A 3 9.31 -18.94 -42.42
CA ARG A 3 7.85 -19.18 -42.29
C ARG A 3 7.51 -20.24 -41.23
N ILE A 4 8.35 -21.28 -41.08
CA ILE A 4 8.16 -22.33 -40.08
C ILE A 4 8.43 -21.76 -38.68
N LEU A 5 9.45 -20.91 -38.53
CA LEU A 5 9.74 -20.21 -37.28
C LEU A 5 8.59 -19.30 -36.82
N ILE A 6 7.96 -18.58 -37.75
CA ILE A 6 6.80 -17.70 -37.46
C ILE A 6 5.58 -18.54 -37.02
N VAL A 7 5.31 -19.66 -37.68
CA VAL A 7 4.20 -20.55 -37.32
C VAL A 7 4.43 -21.19 -35.94
N VAL A 8 5.64 -21.67 -35.67
CA VAL A 8 5.99 -22.25 -34.36
C VAL A 8 5.90 -21.19 -33.24
N LEU A 9 6.39 -19.98 -33.49
CA LEU A 9 6.28 -18.88 -32.53
C LEU A 9 4.80 -18.51 -32.28
N GLY A 10 3.98 -18.44 -33.34
CA GLY A 10 2.55 -18.19 -33.23
C GLY A 10 1.82 -19.23 -32.38
N VAL A 11 2.10 -20.52 -32.59
CA VAL A 11 1.51 -21.62 -31.80
C VAL A 11 1.94 -21.55 -30.33
N ILE A 12 3.20 -21.24 -30.04
CA ILE A 12 3.69 -21.07 -28.67
C ILE A 12 2.99 -19.89 -28.00
N VAL A 13 2.86 -18.75 -28.69
CA VAL A 13 2.16 -17.57 -28.14
C VAL A 13 0.69 -17.90 -27.85
N VAL A 14 -0.01 -18.57 -28.75
CA VAL A 14 -1.41 -18.99 -28.54
C VAL A 14 -1.53 -19.97 -27.36
N ALA A 15 -0.62 -20.96 -27.25
CA ALA A 15 -0.62 -21.90 -26.14
C ALA A 15 -0.36 -21.20 -24.79
N LEU A 16 0.56 -20.24 -24.75
CA LEU A 16 0.84 -19.42 -23.55
C LEU A 16 -0.36 -18.56 -23.16
N VAL A 17 -1.08 -17.99 -24.15
CA VAL A 17 -2.31 -17.22 -23.90
C VAL A 17 -3.39 -18.10 -23.30
N VAL A 18 -3.65 -19.27 -23.87
CA VAL A 18 -4.66 -20.22 -23.35
C VAL A 18 -4.29 -20.69 -21.95
N LEU A 19 -3.03 -21.03 -21.71
CA LEU A 19 -2.55 -21.44 -20.39
C LEU A 19 -2.71 -20.31 -19.35
N SER A 20 -2.46 -19.06 -19.74
CA SER A 20 -2.68 -17.90 -18.88
C SER A 20 -4.14 -17.81 -18.43
N PHE A 21 -5.11 -17.96 -19.34
CA PHE A 21 -6.53 -17.91 -18.98
C PHE A 21 -6.94 -19.01 -18.00
N VAL A 22 -6.40 -20.22 -18.14
CA VAL A 22 -6.71 -21.33 -17.21
C VAL A 22 -6.12 -21.06 -15.83
N ILE A 23 -4.87 -20.59 -15.76
CA ILE A 23 -4.21 -20.23 -14.50
C ILE A 23 -4.96 -19.08 -13.81
N ASP A 24 -5.35 -18.06 -14.57
CA ASP A 24 -6.10 -16.90 -14.07
C ASP A 24 -7.44 -17.33 -13.44
N GLY A 25 -8.16 -18.26 -14.07
CA GLY A 25 -9.40 -18.81 -13.53
C GLY A 25 -9.20 -19.55 -12.21
N ILE A 26 -8.19 -20.43 -12.13
CA ILE A 26 -7.87 -21.18 -10.91
C ILE A 26 -7.41 -20.24 -9.79
N ALA A 27 -6.54 -19.27 -10.12
CA ALA A 27 -6.03 -18.29 -9.17
C ALA A 27 -7.17 -17.41 -8.62
N THR A 28 -8.09 -16.97 -9.49
CA THR A 28 -9.28 -16.20 -9.11
C THR A 28 -10.19 -17.01 -8.18
N SER A 29 -10.44 -18.29 -8.50
CA SER A 29 -11.26 -19.16 -7.63
C SER A 29 -10.64 -19.29 -6.24
N LYS A 30 -9.34 -19.62 -6.16
CA LYS A 30 -8.65 -19.76 -4.87
C LYS A 30 -8.62 -18.45 -4.08
N ALA A 31 -8.45 -17.32 -4.77
CA ALA A 31 -8.50 -16.02 -4.13
C ALA A 31 -9.88 -15.74 -3.54
N ARG A 32 -10.96 -16.09 -4.24
CA ARG A 32 -12.33 -15.98 -3.71
C ARG A 32 -12.57 -16.92 -2.53
N ASP A 33 -12.10 -18.16 -2.58
CA ASP A 33 -12.20 -19.08 -1.44
C ASP A 33 -11.48 -18.54 -0.20
N GLN A 34 -10.32 -17.89 -0.38
CA GLN A 34 -9.60 -17.22 0.70
C GLN A 34 -10.34 -15.98 1.18
N ALA A 35 -10.89 -15.17 0.28
CA ALA A 35 -11.71 -14.02 0.63
C ALA A 35 -12.94 -14.44 1.45
N GLU A 36 -13.59 -15.56 1.12
CA GLU A 36 -14.70 -16.09 1.93
C GLU A 36 -14.26 -16.51 3.34
N LYS A 37 -13.06 -17.08 3.49
CA LYS A 37 -12.51 -17.41 4.81
C LYS A 37 -12.24 -16.15 5.63
N LEU A 38 -11.55 -15.18 5.04
CA LEU A 38 -11.30 -13.87 5.66
C LEU A 38 -12.61 -13.15 5.99
N SER A 39 -13.62 -13.31 5.15
CA SER A 39 -14.92 -12.72 5.37
C SER A 39 -15.61 -13.25 6.62
N ARG A 40 -15.46 -14.56 6.90
CA ARG A 40 -15.99 -15.19 8.12
C ARG A 40 -15.20 -14.78 9.36
N GLU A 41 -13.87 -14.72 9.25
CA GLU A 41 -12.96 -14.32 10.32
C GLU A 41 -13.19 -12.86 10.71
N TRP A 42 -13.27 -11.96 9.73
CA TRP A 42 -13.41 -10.52 10.00
C TRP A 42 -14.86 -10.09 10.24
N GLY A 43 -15.82 -11.00 10.11
CA GLY A 43 -17.25 -10.70 10.24
C GLY A 43 -17.78 -9.72 9.20
N ARG A 44 -17.10 -9.59 8.05
CA ARG A 44 -17.38 -8.59 7.00
C ARG A 44 -17.23 -9.20 5.61
N PRO A 45 -18.02 -8.81 4.60
CA PRO A 45 -17.88 -9.35 3.25
C PRO A 45 -16.54 -8.94 2.63
N VAL A 46 -15.68 -9.90 2.30
CA VAL A 46 -14.44 -9.66 1.54
C VAL A 46 -14.61 -10.22 0.13
N GLN A 47 -14.32 -9.40 -0.88
CA GLN A 47 -14.50 -9.74 -2.27
C GLN A 47 -13.22 -9.52 -3.06
N ILE A 48 -12.97 -10.41 -4.02
CA ILE A 48 -11.87 -10.29 -4.98
C ILE A 48 -12.45 -10.52 -6.37
N GLY A 49 -12.34 -9.51 -7.23
CA GLY A 49 -12.88 -9.50 -8.58
C GLY A 49 -12.19 -10.52 -9.48
N SER A 50 -10.91 -10.30 -9.79
CA SER A 50 -10.13 -11.19 -10.65
C SER A 50 -8.65 -11.20 -10.30
N VAL A 51 -7.99 -12.33 -10.59
CA VAL A 51 -6.54 -12.49 -10.51
C VAL A 51 -6.03 -12.89 -11.88
N ALA A 52 -5.09 -12.12 -12.41
CA ALA A 52 -4.45 -12.36 -13.70
C ALA A 52 -2.95 -12.51 -13.53
N VAL A 53 -2.38 -13.60 -14.05
CA VAL A 53 -0.94 -13.83 -14.12
C VAL A 53 -0.42 -13.27 -15.43
N LYS A 54 0.64 -12.48 -15.37
CA LYS A 54 1.33 -11.91 -16.52
C LYS A 54 2.63 -12.66 -16.72
N PHE A 55 2.90 -13.09 -17.95
CA PHE A 55 4.13 -13.79 -18.33
C PHE A 55 4.96 -13.02 -19.38
N LEU A 56 4.30 -12.22 -20.23
CA LEU A 56 4.89 -11.59 -21.42
C LEU A 56 5.86 -10.44 -21.12
N THR A 57 5.63 -9.66 -20.06
CA THR A 57 6.46 -8.52 -19.65
C THR A 57 7.34 -8.84 -18.42
N GLY A 58 7.46 -10.13 -18.08
CA GLY A 58 7.97 -10.64 -16.81
C GLY A 58 6.88 -11.44 -16.09
N LEU A 59 7.26 -12.26 -15.10
CA LEU A 59 6.26 -12.92 -14.26
C LEU A 59 5.67 -11.92 -13.28
N GLY A 60 4.37 -11.70 -13.34
CA GLY A 60 3.66 -10.87 -12.37
C GLY A 60 2.27 -11.38 -12.08
N VAL A 61 1.70 -10.90 -10.98
CA VAL A 61 0.32 -11.15 -10.59
C VAL A 61 -0.38 -9.81 -10.50
N ARG A 62 -1.54 -9.70 -11.13
CA ARG A 62 -2.45 -8.57 -11.03
C ARG A 62 -3.71 -9.03 -10.34
N VAL A 63 -4.07 -8.39 -9.25
CA VAL A 63 -5.36 -8.58 -8.57
C VAL A 63 -6.20 -7.33 -8.85
N SER A 64 -7.46 -7.52 -9.23
CA SER A 64 -8.38 -6.41 -9.54
C SER A 64 -9.66 -6.52 -8.72
N GLY A 65 -10.18 -5.39 -8.27
CA GLY A 65 -11.42 -5.28 -7.51
C GLY A 65 -11.36 -6.02 -6.17
N VAL A 66 -10.45 -5.62 -5.29
CA VAL A 66 -10.41 -6.11 -3.90
C VAL A 66 -11.28 -5.18 -3.06
N GLN A 67 -12.23 -5.74 -2.33
CA GLN A 67 -13.14 -4.96 -1.50
C GLN A 67 -13.32 -5.61 -0.12
N ILE A 68 -13.24 -4.81 0.92
CA ILE A 68 -13.68 -5.15 2.28
C ILE A 68 -14.95 -4.36 2.51
N GLY A 69 -16.09 -5.03 2.33
CA GLY A 69 -17.41 -4.42 2.37
C GLY A 69 -17.86 -4.03 3.79
N PRO A 70 -19.01 -3.37 3.90
CA PRO A 70 -19.53 -2.84 5.16
C PRO A 70 -19.83 -3.95 6.18
N ALA A 71 -19.56 -3.69 7.46
CA ALA A 71 -20.15 -4.47 8.54
C ALA A 71 -21.64 -4.10 8.72
N ALA A 72 -22.36 -4.83 9.58
CA ALA A 72 -23.75 -4.52 9.89
C ALA A 72 -23.89 -3.09 10.45
N GLY A 73 -24.65 -2.24 9.75
CA GLY A 73 -24.85 -0.83 10.15
C GLY A 73 -23.87 0.17 9.51
N GLU A 74 -22.92 -0.28 8.68
CA GLU A 74 -22.04 0.61 7.92
C GLU A 74 -22.61 0.93 6.52
N PRO A 75 -22.61 2.20 6.08
CA PRO A 75 -23.13 2.59 4.77
C PRO A 75 -22.15 2.38 3.61
N LEU A 76 -20.85 2.23 3.90
CA LEU A 76 -19.77 2.21 2.91
C LEU A 76 -18.80 1.04 3.18
N PRO A 77 -18.13 0.49 2.15
CA PRO A 77 -17.06 -0.49 2.34
C PRO A 77 -15.89 0.15 3.09
N LEU A 78 -15.21 -0.59 3.97
CA LEU A 78 -14.02 -0.10 4.68
C LEU A 78 -12.86 0.12 3.72
N VAL A 79 -12.64 -0.81 2.80
CA VAL A 79 -11.58 -0.74 1.79
C VAL A 79 -12.16 -1.09 0.43
N ASP A 80 -11.81 -0.31 -0.58
CA ASP A 80 -12.04 -0.60 -1.99
C ASP A 80 -10.73 -0.39 -2.75
N LEU A 81 -10.32 -1.36 -3.54
CA LEU A 81 -9.02 -1.34 -4.21
C LEU A 81 -9.19 -1.82 -5.64
N GLN A 82 -8.97 -0.89 -6.58
CA GLN A 82 -9.20 -1.16 -7.99
C GLN A 82 -8.22 -2.19 -8.53
N ARG A 83 -6.93 -2.02 -8.25
CA ARG A 83 -5.88 -2.87 -8.81
C ARG A 83 -4.64 -2.91 -7.92
N VAL A 84 -4.06 -4.10 -7.83
CA VAL A 84 -2.70 -4.32 -7.33
C VAL A 84 -1.94 -5.14 -8.34
N GLU A 85 -0.72 -4.74 -8.66
CA GLU A 85 0.16 -5.44 -9.58
C GLU A 85 1.54 -5.62 -8.97
N VAL A 86 1.97 -6.88 -8.87
CA VAL A 86 3.30 -7.25 -8.38
C VAL A 86 4.04 -7.98 -9.49
N LYS A 87 5.23 -7.51 -9.85
CA LYS A 87 6.13 -8.17 -10.82
C LYS A 87 7.36 -8.67 -10.12
N MET A 88 7.69 -9.93 -10.35
CA MET A 88 8.83 -10.61 -9.72
C MET A 88 9.86 -10.98 -10.79
N ALA A 89 11.15 -10.88 -10.44
CA ALA A 89 12.24 -11.35 -11.27
C ALA A 89 12.56 -12.82 -10.99
N LEU A 90 11.63 -13.73 -11.33
CA LEU A 90 11.81 -15.16 -11.03
C LEU A 90 13.05 -15.80 -11.67
N ILE A 91 13.55 -15.26 -12.78
CA ILE A 91 14.79 -15.79 -13.40
C ILE A 91 15.96 -15.68 -12.43
N ARG A 92 16.09 -14.55 -11.71
CA ARG A 92 17.14 -14.38 -10.70
C ARG A 92 16.89 -15.23 -9.46
N ALA A 93 15.64 -15.33 -9.01
CA ALA A 93 15.29 -16.20 -7.89
C ALA A 93 15.58 -17.69 -8.20
N ALA A 94 15.28 -18.15 -9.42
CA ALA A 94 15.56 -19.53 -9.85
C ALA A 94 17.07 -19.79 -9.99
N LEU A 95 17.81 -18.86 -10.61
CA LEU A 95 19.27 -18.98 -10.77
C LEU A 95 20.03 -18.91 -9.44
N SER A 96 19.52 -18.17 -8.44
CA SER A 96 20.10 -18.08 -7.09
C SER A 96 19.68 -19.21 -6.14
N GLY A 97 18.83 -20.14 -6.59
CA GLY A 97 18.28 -21.19 -5.73
C GLY A 97 17.36 -20.66 -4.62
N GLY A 98 16.69 -19.52 -4.87
CA GLY A 98 15.76 -18.88 -3.93
C GLY A 98 16.41 -17.96 -2.90
N LYS A 99 17.70 -17.67 -3.02
CA LYS A 99 18.44 -16.82 -2.07
C LYS A 99 18.21 -15.32 -2.30
N ASP A 100 17.89 -14.93 -3.53
CA ASP A 100 17.63 -13.53 -3.88
C ASP A 100 16.19 -13.39 -4.40
N VAL A 101 15.35 -12.67 -3.65
CA VAL A 101 13.98 -12.36 -4.04
C VAL A 101 13.90 -10.91 -4.48
N GLU A 102 13.77 -10.70 -5.79
CA GLU A 102 13.65 -9.37 -6.39
C GLU A 102 12.23 -9.13 -6.90
N ILE A 103 11.59 -8.12 -6.32
CA ILE A 103 10.33 -7.53 -6.77
C ILE A 103 10.70 -6.35 -7.67
N ARG A 104 10.40 -6.46 -8.97
CA ARG A 104 10.68 -5.39 -9.93
C ARG A 104 9.73 -4.22 -9.78
N SER A 105 8.47 -4.50 -9.46
CA SER A 105 7.47 -3.46 -9.25
C SER A 105 6.35 -3.98 -8.36
N ALA A 106 5.94 -3.19 -7.38
CA ALA A 106 4.71 -3.39 -6.62
C ALA A 106 3.87 -2.11 -6.71
N VAL A 107 2.79 -2.14 -7.50
CA VAL A 107 1.96 -0.97 -7.76
C VAL A 107 0.56 -1.22 -7.25
N ILE A 108 0.02 -0.27 -6.51
CA ILE A 108 -1.36 -0.23 -6.01
C ILE A 108 -2.02 0.96 -6.70
N ASP A 109 -3.15 0.75 -7.36
CA ASP A 109 -3.93 1.82 -8.00
C ASP A 109 -5.32 1.91 -7.39
N GLY A 110 -5.75 3.14 -7.08
CA GLY A 110 -7.11 3.46 -6.67
C GLY A 110 -7.51 2.81 -5.34
N LEU A 111 -6.60 2.84 -4.34
CA LEU A 111 -6.92 2.38 -2.98
C LEU A 111 -7.79 3.42 -2.29
N THR A 112 -9.05 3.08 -1.99
CA THR A 112 -9.96 3.88 -1.18
C THR A 112 -10.15 3.23 0.19
N VAL A 113 -9.92 3.99 1.26
CA VAL A 113 -10.21 3.60 2.63
C VAL A 113 -11.30 4.52 3.18
N ASN A 114 -12.44 3.98 3.61
CA ASN A 114 -13.52 4.75 4.21
C ASN A 114 -13.53 4.52 5.72
N ILE A 115 -13.14 5.54 6.47
CA ILE A 115 -13.21 5.57 7.92
C ILE A 115 -14.56 6.19 8.29
N VAL A 116 -15.50 5.35 8.68
CA VAL A 116 -16.87 5.75 9.03
C VAL A 116 -16.97 5.86 10.55
N LYS A 117 -17.40 7.03 11.02
CA LYS A 117 -17.73 7.26 12.42
C LYS A 117 -19.15 6.79 12.72
N MET A 118 -19.30 5.97 13.75
CA MET A 118 -20.57 5.38 14.15
C MET A 118 -21.30 6.20 15.20
N PRO A 119 -22.61 5.93 15.43
CA PRO A 119 -23.39 6.63 16.45
C PRO A 119 -22.85 6.51 17.88
N ASP A 120 -22.12 5.44 18.17
CA ASP A 120 -21.45 5.20 19.46
C ASP A 120 -20.15 6.01 19.63
N GLY A 121 -19.72 6.72 18.59
CA GLY A 121 -18.51 7.54 18.56
C GLY A 121 -17.24 6.81 18.15
N THR A 122 -17.29 5.48 17.98
CA THR A 122 -16.16 4.68 17.48
C THR A 122 -16.11 4.69 15.95
N THR A 123 -15.00 4.25 15.36
CA THR A 123 -14.86 4.09 13.91
C THR A 123 -14.96 2.63 13.48
N ASN A 124 -15.37 2.40 12.23
CA ASN A 124 -15.37 1.05 11.66
C ASN A 124 -13.98 0.38 11.64
N LEU A 125 -12.91 1.17 11.55
CA LEU A 125 -11.53 0.69 11.65
C LEU A 125 -11.19 0.20 13.07
N GLU A 126 -11.58 0.94 14.10
CA GLU A 126 -11.41 0.54 15.50
C GLU A 126 -12.18 -0.75 15.80
N GLN A 127 -13.42 -0.87 15.31
CA GLN A 127 -14.21 -2.10 15.48
C GLN A 127 -13.52 -3.32 14.84
N LEU A 128 -12.98 -3.17 13.61
CA LEU A 128 -12.23 -4.25 12.97
C LEU A 128 -11.00 -4.64 13.80
N GLN A 129 -10.24 -3.65 14.30
CA GLN A 129 -9.08 -3.91 15.15
C GLN A 129 -9.47 -4.65 16.44
N HIS A 130 -10.60 -4.29 17.06
CA HIS A 130 -11.13 -4.98 18.24
C HIS A 130 -11.53 -6.42 17.94
N THR A 131 -12.17 -6.71 16.80
CA THR A 131 -12.52 -8.08 16.37
C THR A 131 -11.25 -8.92 16.20
N LEU A 132 -10.26 -8.42 15.46
CA LEU A 132 -9.00 -9.11 15.21
C LEU A 132 -8.19 -9.35 16.50
N SER A 133 -8.22 -8.39 17.42
CA SER A 133 -7.51 -8.48 18.70
C SER A 133 -8.21 -9.39 19.70
N SER A 134 -9.52 -9.58 19.58
CA SER A 134 -10.31 -10.44 20.46
C SER A 134 -10.21 -11.93 20.09
N GLU A 135 -9.98 -12.25 18.81
CA GLU A 135 -9.71 -13.62 18.36
C GLU A 135 -8.24 -14.04 18.58
N THR A 136 -7.32 -13.08 18.61
CA THR A 136 -5.90 -13.35 18.85
C THR A 136 -5.58 -13.28 20.34
N LYS A 137 -5.46 -14.45 20.99
CA LYS A 137 -4.91 -14.55 22.36
C LYS A 137 -3.58 -13.78 22.42
N PRO A 138 -3.31 -12.91 23.42
CA PRO A 138 -2.08 -12.14 23.47
C PRO A 138 -0.89 -13.08 23.40
N ALA A 139 -0.19 -13.07 22.27
CA ALA A 139 1.11 -13.70 22.19
C ALA A 139 2.02 -12.91 23.11
N GLU A 140 2.65 -13.61 24.06
CA GLU A 140 3.75 -13.07 24.85
C GLU A 140 4.70 -12.31 23.93
N PRO A 141 5.21 -11.12 24.33
CA PRO A 141 6.10 -10.34 23.48
C PRO A 141 7.35 -11.17 23.19
N ALA A 142 7.32 -11.89 22.07
CA ALA A 142 8.49 -12.50 21.50
C ALA A 142 9.47 -11.36 21.29
N GLN A 143 10.65 -11.48 21.90
CA GLN A 143 11.75 -10.57 21.62
C GLN A 143 11.83 -10.38 20.11
N LYS A 144 11.58 -9.16 19.64
CA LYS A 144 11.70 -8.78 18.23
C LYS A 144 13.16 -8.99 17.84
N LYS A 145 13.52 -10.21 17.44
CA LYS A 145 14.68 -10.42 16.59
C LYS A 145 14.36 -9.64 15.33
N GLU A 146 15.12 -8.59 15.07
CA GLU A 146 15.08 -7.90 13.79
C GLU A 146 15.29 -8.95 12.70
N SER A 147 14.24 -9.20 11.91
CA SER A 147 14.32 -10.11 10.79
C SER A 147 15.32 -9.55 9.79
N ASP A 148 16.31 -10.35 9.41
CA ASP A 148 17.20 -9.99 8.31
C ASP A 148 16.43 -10.11 6.99
N LEU A 149 16.16 -8.95 6.39
CA LEU A 149 15.46 -8.80 5.12
C LEU A 149 16.41 -8.37 4.00
N SER A 150 17.73 -8.56 4.16
CA SER A 150 18.73 -8.22 3.14
C SER A 150 18.53 -8.96 1.82
N PHE A 151 17.84 -10.11 1.85
CA PHE A 151 17.48 -10.89 0.67
C PHE A 151 16.37 -10.24 -0.18
N LEU A 152 15.60 -9.31 0.42
CA LEU A 152 14.47 -8.66 -0.22
C LEU A 152 14.95 -7.40 -0.93
N ARG A 153 14.63 -7.34 -2.21
CA ARG A 153 14.86 -6.16 -3.05
C ARG A 153 13.57 -5.77 -3.74
N VAL A 154 13.21 -4.49 -3.64
CA VAL A 154 12.09 -3.90 -4.35
C VAL A 154 12.61 -2.74 -5.21
N ASP A 155 12.67 -2.94 -6.52
CA ASP A 155 13.20 -1.92 -7.42
C ASP A 155 12.29 -0.68 -7.49
N HIS A 156 10.97 -0.90 -7.42
CA HIS A 156 9.96 0.15 -7.47
C HIS A 156 8.70 -0.28 -6.71
N ALA A 157 8.18 0.59 -5.85
CA ALA A 157 6.87 0.45 -5.25
C ALA A 157 6.11 1.77 -5.35
N ALA A 158 4.84 1.69 -5.73
CA ALA A 158 4.02 2.87 -5.85
C ALA A 158 2.57 2.63 -5.40
N LEU A 159 1.98 3.67 -4.82
CA LEU A 159 0.55 3.85 -4.68
C LEU A 159 0.16 5.00 -5.61
N HIS A 160 -0.87 4.79 -6.42
CA HIS A 160 -1.42 5.79 -7.32
C HIS A 160 -2.88 6.05 -7.00
N ASP A 161 -3.24 7.34 -6.95
CA ASP A 161 -4.61 7.81 -6.78
C ASP A 161 -5.32 7.19 -5.56
N GLY A 162 -4.61 7.10 -4.43
CA GLY A 162 -5.19 6.69 -3.17
C GLY A 162 -6.19 7.72 -2.63
N LYS A 163 -7.17 7.24 -1.87
CA LYS A 163 -8.17 8.05 -1.19
C LYS A 163 -8.42 7.54 0.22
N ILE A 164 -8.44 8.46 1.18
CA ILE A 164 -8.90 8.21 2.54
C ILE A 164 -10.10 9.12 2.75
N ALA A 165 -11.29 8.55 2.95
CA ALA A 165 -12.51 9.28 3.24
C ALA A 165 -12.87 9.14 4.71
N LEU A 166 -13.03 10.27 5.38
CA LEU A 166 -13.56 10.38 6.73
C LEU A 166 -15.05 10.71 6.61
N VAL A 167 -15.91 9.82 7.07
CA VAL A 167 -17.36 9.92 6.88
C VAL A 167 -18.06 9.97 8.23
N ASP A 168 -18.87 11.00 8.42
CA ASP A 168 -19.80 11.18 9.54
C ASP A 168 -21.22 11.45 8.98
N LYS A 169 -22.25 11.42 9.84
CA LYS A 169 -23.67 11.49 9.45
C LYS A 169 -24.00 12.62 8.46
N ASP A 170 -23.39 13.79 8.66
CA ASP A 170 -23.71 15.00 7.89
C ASP A 170 -22.52 15.53 7.07
N ARG A 171 -21.36 14.86 7.10
CA ARG A 171 -20.12 15.38 6.52
C ARG A 171 -19.21 14.28 5.99
N GLN A 172 -18.57 14.58 4.85
CA GLN A 172 -17.53 13.76 4.26
C GLN A 172 -16.30 14.63 4.01
N LEU A 173 -15.16 14.18 4.52
CA LEU A 173 -13.86 14.78 4.26
C LEU A 173 -12.98 13.75 3.59
N SER A 174 -12.01 14.19 2.79
CA SER A 174 -11.09 13.27 2.16
C SER A 174 -9.68 13.80 2.02
N VAL A 175 -8.75 12.86 2.09
CA VAL A 175 -7.45 12.94 1.43
C VAL A 175 -7.60 12.16 0.13
N GLN A 176 -7.30 12.77 -1.01
CA GLN A 176 -7.45 12.16 -2.33
C GLN A 176 -6.20 12.42 -3.17
N HIS A 177 -6.11 11.76 -4.33
CA HIS A 177 -4.92 11.81 -5.18
C HIS A 177 -3.64 11.53 -4.37
N LEU A 178 -3.73 10.56 -3.45
CA LEU A 178 -2.61 10.11 -2.62
C LEU A 178 -1.71 9.24 -3.48
N ASP A 179 -0.60 9.82 -3.88
CA ASP A 179 0.48 9.13 -4.58
C ASP A 179 1.63 8.92 -3.60
N VAL A 180 2.15 7.70 -3.57
CA VAL A 180 3.37 7.37 -2.82
C VAL A 180 4.30 6.64 -3.76
N GLU A 181 5.55 7.09 -3.87
CA GLU A 181 6.56 6.46 -4.68
C GLU A 181 7.79 6.12 -3.85
N VAL A 182 8.27 4.90 -4.01
CA VAL A 182 9.46 4.37 -3.37
C VAL A 182 10.32 3.68 -4.41
N ASN A 183 11.57 4.09 -4.53
CA ASN A 183 12.51 3.55 -5.51
C ASN A 183 13.69 2.86 -4.82
N ASP A 184 14.12 1.72 -5.39
CA ASP A 184 15.31 0.95 -4.99
C ASP A 184 15.41 0.60 -3.50
N LEU A 185 14.31 0.10 -2.91
CA LEU A 185 14.28 -0.37 -1.52
C LEU A 185 15.08 -1.68 -1.39
N ARG A 186 16.27 -1.58 -0.79
CA ARG A 186 17.13 -2.71 -0.41
C ARG A 186 18.16 -2.31 0.65
N ALA A 187 18.66 -3.31 1.39
CA ALA A 187 19.73 -3.10 2.36
C ALA A 187 20.98 -2.49 1.69
N GLY A 188 21.66 -1.58 2.40
CA GLY A 188 22.88 -0.90 1.97
C GLY A 188 22.68 0.24 0.96
N LYS A 189 21.45 0.60 0.61
CA LYS A 189 21.14 1.75 -0.26
C LYS A 189 20.30 2.80 0.46
N PRO A 190 20.50 4.09 0.15
CA PRO A 190 19.62 5.13 0.66
C PRO A 190 18.21 4.92 0.10
N LEU A 191 17.21 5.29 0.89
CA LEU A 191 15.81 5.24 0.49
C LEU A 191 15.33 6.64 0.16
N GLU A 192 14.58 6.79 -0.93
CA GLU A 192 13.84 8.00 -1.23
C GLU A 192 12.35 7.66 -1.33
N VAL A 193 11.54 8.40 -0.57
CA VAL A 193 10.09 8.27 -0.54
C VAL A 193 9.50 9.62 -0.90
N VAL A 194 8.63 9.63 -1.90
CA VAL A 194 7.87 10.82 -2.30
C VAL A 194 6.41 10.53 -2.04
N LEU A 195 5.76 11.39 -1.26
CA LEU A 195 4.33 11.37 -1.01
C LEU A 195 3.72 12.67 -1.53
N LYS A 196 2.63 12.55 -2.29
CA LYS A 196 1.83 13.67 -2.75
C LYS A 196 0.37 13.40 -2.45
N ALA A 197 -0.35 14.40 -1.98
CA ALA A 197 -1.76 14.24 -1.66
C ALA A 197 -2.53 15.55 -1.81
N ALA A 198 -3.82 15.44 -2.09
CA ALA A 198 -4.80 16.50 -1.97
C ALA A 198 -5.54 16.32 -0.64
N VAL A 199 -5.21 17.15 0.35
CA VAL A 199 -5.76 17.08 1.71
C VAL A 199 -6.86 18.14 1.84
N LEU A 200 -8.11 17.69 1.97
CA LEU A 200 -9.30 18.56 2.10
C LEU A 200 -9.51 19.50 0.90
N THR A 201 -8.99 19.13 -0.25
CA THR A 201 -9.11 19.86 -1.52
C THR A 201 -9.10 18.89 -2.70
N GLU A 202 -9.41 19.39 -3.89
CA GLU A 202 -9.46 18.61 -5.13
C GLU A 202 -8.09 18.46 -5.81
N LYS A 203 -7.12 19.33 -5.49
CA LYS A 203 -5.79 19.33 -6.11
C LYS A 203 -4.71 19.03 -5.09
N GLN A 204 -3.63 18.37 -5.49
CA GLN A 204 -2.52 18.08 -4.61
C GLN A 204 -1.98 19.38 -4.01
N ASN A 205 -1.99 19.45 -2.68
CA ASN A 205 -1.54 20.59 -1.88
C ASN A 205 -0.59 20.16 -0.76
N LEU A 206 -0.24 18.88 -0.69
CA LEU A 206 0.74 18.31 0.23
C LEU A 206 1.78 17.54 -0.58
N GLU A 207 3.06 17.88 -0.40
CA GLU A 207 4.21 17.14 -0.93
C GLU A 207 5.18 16.88 0.22
N LEU A 208 5.52 15.61 0.43
CA LEU A 208 6.46 15.16 1.45
C LEU A 208 7.53 14.30 0.79
N HIS A 209 8.77 14.76 0.83
CA HIS A 209 9.93 14.02 0.36
C HIS A 209 10.77 13.60 1.56
N VAL A 210 10.96 12.30 1.72
CA VAL A 210 11.79 11.72 2.78
C VAL A 210 12.96 11.02 2.13
N LYS A 211 14.17 11.40 2.52
CA LYS A 211 15.39 10.64 2.24
C LYS A 211 15.86 9.98 3.51
N ALA A 212 16.29 8.73 3.40
CA ALA A 212 16.87 7.98 4.50
C ALA A 212 18.31 7.59 4.21
N ALA A 213 19.07 7.40 5.29
CA ALA A 213 20.39 6.78 5.25
C ALA A 213 20.34 5.38 4.60
N PRO A 214 21.50 4.82 4.18
CA PRO A 214 21.58 3.45 3.70
C PRO A 214 20.86 2.47 4.62
N LEU A 215 19.90 1.73 4.08
CA LEU A 215 19.01 0.89 4.87
C LEU A 215 19.79 -0.24 5.57
N PRO A 216 19.51 -0.53 6.85
CA PRO A 216 20.04 -1.71 7.52
C PRO A 216 19.41 -2.99 6.95
N PRO A 217 19.95 -4.17 7.28
CA PRO A 217 19.36 -5.48 6.97
C PRO A 217 17.88 -5.63 7.36
N SER A 218 17.44 -4.94 8.41
CA SER A 218 16.04 -4.92 8.86
C SER A 218 15.11 -4.08 7.97
N LEU A 219 15.66 -3.37 6.99
CA LEU A 219 14.95 -2.43 6.10
C LEU A 219 14.18 -1.33 6.83
N THR A 220 14.54 -1.03 8.07
CA THR A 220 13.94 0.06 8.84
C THR A 220 14.63 1.38 8.46
N PRO A 221 13.94 2.33 7.81
CA PRO A 221 14.56 3.57 7.35
C PRO A 221 14.88 4.50 8.53
N THR A 222 16.02 5.17 8.44
CA THR A 222 16.37 6.29 9.34
C THR A 222 16.41 7.58 8.51
N PRO A 223 15.41 8.47 8.63
CA PRO A 223 15.32 9.69 7.83
C PRO A 223 16.52 10.61 8.04
N THR A 224 17.15 11.04 6.95
CA THR A 224 18.26 12.00 6.92
C THR A 224 17.85 13.35 6.35
N THR A 225 16.81 13.38 5.52
CA THR A 225 16.23 14.61 4.98
C THR A 225 14.72 14.49 4.96
N LEU A 226 14.04 15.55 5.36
CA LEU A 226 12.59 15.67 5.30
C LEU A 226 12.26 17.03 4.69
N VAL A 227 11.63 17.02 3.52
CA VAL A 227 11.07 18.22 2.89
C VAL A 227 9.56 18.08 2.88
N LEU A 228 8.88 19.00 3.54
CA LEU A 228 7.43 19.07 3.61
C LEU A 228 6.99 20.40 3.00
N ARG A 229 6.12 20.33 1.99
CA ARG A 229 5.52 21.49 1.35
C ARG A 229 4.02 21.39 1.35
N ILE A 230 3.39 22.50 1.69
CA ILE A 230 1.94 22.65 1.72
C ILE A 230 1.59 23.93 0.98
N ASP A 231 0.86 23.80 -0.12
CA ASP A 231 0.41 24.94 -0.91
C ASP A 231 -0.89 24.60 -1.67
N PRO A 232 -2.03 25.23 -1.36
CA PRO A 232 -2.25 26.24 -0.31
C PRO A 232 -2.35 25.64 1.10
N PRO A 233 -2.29 26.47 2.17
CA PRO A 233 -2.48 26.04 3.55
C PRO A 233 -3.78 25.25 3.77
N ILE A 234 -3.72 24.23 4.61
CA ILE A 234 -4.84 23.31 4.87
C ILE A 234 -5.66 23.83 6.05
N ASP A 235 -6.96 24.07 5.84
CA ASP A 235 -7.89 24.31 6.94
C ASP A 235 -8.21 22.99 7.67
N LEU A 236 -7.81 22.90 8.95
CA LEU A 236 -8.04 21.75 9.81
C LEU A 236 -9.35 21.82 10.58
N ALA A 237 -10.07 22.95 10.56
CA ALA A 237 -11.36 23.08 11.25
C ALA A 237 -12.36 21.97 10.88
N PRO A 238 -12.45 21.51 9.62
CA PRO A 238 -13.31 20.38 9.27
C PRO A 238 -12.97 19.08 10.01
N LEU A 239 -11.71 18.87 10.40
CA LEU A 239 -11.24 17.63 11.06
C LEU A 239 -11.64 17.55 12.55
N GLY A 240 -12.06 18.65 13.17
CA GLY A 240 -12.39 18.70 14.59
C GLY A 240 -13.32 17.58 15.10
N PRO A 241 -14.41 17.23 14.40
CA PRO A 241 -15.29 16.12 14.80
C PRO A 241 -14.64 14.73 14.72
N PHE A 242 -13.56 14.57 13.94
CA PHE A 242 -12.79 13.34 13.81
C PHE A 242 -11.59 13.30 14.75
N ALA A 243 -11.07 14.45 15.16
CA ALA A 243 -10.11 14.55 16.23
C ALA A 243 -10.80 14.08 17.53
N GLY A 244 -10.26 13.03 18.15
CA GLY A 244 -10.83 12.49 19.40
C GLY A 244 -11.02 13.59 20.45
N LYS A 245 -11.96 13.40 21.38
CA LYS A 245 -12.31 14.41 22.40
C LYS A 245 -11.08 14.92 23.20
N GLU A 246 -10.01 14.12 23.25
CA GLU A 246 -8.75 14.41 23.92
C GLU A 246 -7.87 15.45 23.18
N LEU A 247 -7.98 15.56 21.85
CA LEU A 247 -7.17 16.48 21.06
C LEU A 247 -7.71 17.92 21.07
N GLY A 248 -9.00 18.10 21.37
CA GLY A 248 -9.60 19.44 21.52
C GLY A 248 -9.50 20.35 20.28
N LEU A 249 -9.26 19.80 19.09
CA LEU A 249 -9.07 20.57 17.87
C LEU A 249 -10.39 21.20 17.42
N GLN A 250 -10.54 22.52 17.61
CA GLN A 250 -11.74 23.27 17.22
C GLN A 250 -11.59 23.96 15.86
N SER A 251 -10.41 24.51 15.59
CA SER A 251 -10.02 25.13 14.32
C SER A 251 -8.51 25.26 14.25
N GLY A 252 -7.97 25.41 13.04
CA GLY A 252 -6.54 25.64 12.83
C GLY A 252 -6.22 25.59 11.34
N THR A 253 -5.14 26.26 10.95
CA THR A 253 -4.62 26.17 9.59
C THR A 253 -3.23 25.53 9.68
N PHE A 254 -2.97 24.56 8.81
CA PHE A 254 -1.65 23.96 8.67
C PHE A 254 -0.98 24.50 7.43
N ASP A 255 0.07 25.26 7.66
CA ASP A 255 0.96 25.81 6.63
C ASP A 255 2.38 25.33 6.96
N ALA A 256 3.05 24.77 5.97
CA ALA A 256 4.41 24.26 6.14
C ALA A 256 5.16 24.30 4.81
N ASP A 257 6.25 25.05 4.79
CA ASP A 257 7.36 24.87 3.86
C ASP A 257 8.61 24.64 4.71
N PHE A 258 8.95 23.37 4.88
CA PHE A 258 9.95 22.92 5.83
C PHE A 258 10.96 22.02 5.14
N ASP A 259 12.24 22.35 5.27
CA ASP A 259 13.36 21.52 4.85
C ASP A 259 14.25 21.27 6.07
N ALA A 260 14.29 20.00 6.50
CA ALA A 260 15.20 19.54 7.54
C ALA A 260 16.27 18.62 6.96
N GLN A 261 17.52 19.05 7.14
CA GLN A 261 18.69 18.21 6.94
C GLN A 261 19.09 17.64 8.30
N LEU A 262 18.69 16.40 8.56
CA LEU A 262 19.03 15.69 9.79
C LEU A 262 20.45 15.13 9.74
N GLY A 263 21.00 14.91 8.55
CA GLY A 263 22.43 14.66 8.31
C GLY A 263 23.06 13.66 9.29
N ALA A 264 24.16 14.06 9.93
CA ALA A 264 24.85 13.24 10.94
C ALA A 264 24.15 13.17 12.32
N ALA A 265 23.03 13.87 12.54
CA ALA A 265 22.29 13.82 13.80
C ALA A 265 21.52 12.50 13.98
N VAL A 266 21.40 11.69 12.92
CA VAL A 266 20.70 10.41 12.93
C VAL A 266 21.66 9.23 12.70
N PRO A 267 21.41 8.04 13.28
CA PRO A 267 22.24 6.86 13.07
C PRO A 267 22.39 6.51 11.58
N GLY A 268 23.64 6.41 11.10
CA GLY A 268 23.96 6.07 9.71
C GLY A 268 23.81 7.22 8.70
N GLY A 269 23.41 8.41 9.15
CA GLY A 269 23.36 9.62 8.32
C GLY A 269 24.76 10.22 8.06
N SER A 270 24.87 11.04 7.01
CA SER A 270 26.11 11.73 6.64
C SER A 270 25.81 13.17 6.21
N GLY A 271 26.78 14.08 6.37
CA GLY A 271 26.63 15.51 6.07
C GLY A 271 26.44 16.40 7.31
N PRO A 272 26.28 17.72 7.13
CA PRO A 272 26.10 18.69 8.22
C PRO A 272 24.76 18.48 8.96
N THR A 273 24.72 18.91 10.22
CA THR A 273 23.52 18.99 11.08
C THR A 273 22.93 20.39 11.09
#